data_AF-A0A0T6A5Z8-F1
#
_entry.id   AF-A0A0T6A5Z8-F1
#
_cell.length_a   1.000
_cell.length_b   1.000
_cell.length_c   1.000
_cell.angle_alpha   90.00
_cell.angle_beta   90.00
_cell.angle_gamma   90.00
#
_symmetry.space_group_name_H-M   'P 1'
#
loop_
_entity.id
_entity.type
_entity.pdbx_description
1 polymer ?
#
loop_
_entity_poly.entity_id
_entity_poly.type
_entity_poly.pdbx_seq_one_letter_code
_entity_poly.pdbx_strand_id
1 'polypeptide(L)'
;MKLQFKFREGTVEAARRKVISALAARGARGVRPLFPGERDKELATLYVVECKDPASGQRLLKLLNASRAVEFAEVELRRKLIR
;
A
#
# COMPACT_ATOMS: atom_id res chain seq x y z
N MET A 1 -3.41 11.44 -4.83
CA MET A 1 -3.78 10.76 -3.56
C MET A 1 -2.75 9.69 -3.24
N LYS A 2 -2.47 9.42 -1.97
CA LYS A 2 -1.64 8.29 -1.54
C LYS A 2 -2.45 7.36 -0.66
N LEU A 3 -2.18 6.07 -0.76
CA LEU A 3 -2.68 5.06 0.16
C LEU A 3 -1.49 4.48 0.92
N GLN A 4 -1.71 4.11 2.17
CA GLN A 4 -0.77 3.31 2.94
C GLN A 4 -1.42 1.98 3.26
N PHE A 5 -0.63 0.92 3.24
CA PHE A 5 -1.11 -0.41 3.59
C PHE A 5 0.00 -1.25 4.23
N LYS A 6 -0.43 -2.21 5.05
CA LYS A 6 0.45 -3.18 5.69
C LYS A 6 0.16 -4.57 5.14
N PHE A 7 1.19 -5.29 4.71
CA PHE A 7 1.06 -6.72 4.48
C PHE A 7 0.97 -7.46 5.82
N ARG A 8 0.16 -8.51 5.92
CA ARG A 8 0.17 -9.37 7.11
C ARG A 8 1.57 -9.93 7.34
N GLU A 9 1.93 -10.06 8.60
CA GLU A 9 3.15 -10.78 8.98
C GLU A 9 3.17 -12.19 8.38
N GLY A 10 4.35 -12.63 7.95
CA GLY A 10 4.50 -13.93 7.28
C GLY A 10 4.00 -13.98 5.83
N THR A 11 3.43 -12.90 5.27
CA THR A 11 3.09 -12.85 3.84
C THR A 11 4.36 -13.04 3.01
N VAL A 12 4.44 -14.18 2.32
CA VAL A 12 5.57 -14.55 1.47
C VAL A 12 5.75 -13.58 0.30
N GLU A 13 6.99 -13.45 -0.15
CA GLU A 13 7.39 -12.48 -1.18
C GLU A 13 6.60 -12.64 -2.49
N ALA A 14 6.29 -13.87 -2.89
CA ALA A 14 5.48 -14.14 -4.09
C ALA A 14 4.05 -13.57 -3.98
N ALA A 15 3.44 -13.64 -2.79
CA ALA A 15 2.12 -13.06 -2.54
C ALA A 15 2.19 -11.52 -2.52
N ARG A 16 3.25 -10.95 -1.92
CA ARG A 16 3.50 -9.49 -1.96
C ARG A 16 3.62 -9.00 -3.40
N ARG A 17 4.43 -9.68 -4.22
CA ARG A 17 4.61 -9.39 -5.65
C ARG A 17 3.28 -9.43 -6.42
N LYS A 18 2.44 -10.44 -6.18
CA LYS A 18 1.10 -10.54 -6.81
C LYS A 18 0.22 -9.32 -6.49
N VAL A 19 0.19 -8.87 -5.23
CA VAL A 19 -0.57 -7.67 -4.85
C VAL A 19 0.00 -6.43 -5.54
N ILE A 20 1.33 -6.25 -5.50
CA ILE A 20 2.00 -5.10 -6.14
C ILE A 20 1.72 -5.05 -7.65
N SER A 21 1.83 -6.18 -8.35
CA SER A 21 1.49 -6.26 -9.78
C SER A 21 0.02 -5.97 -10.04
N ALA A 22 -0.88 -6.44 -9.17
CA ALA A 22 -2.31 -6.18 -9.29
C ALA A 22 -2.68 -4.69 -9.10
N LEU A 23 -1.93 -3.97 -8.26
CA LEU A 23 -2.06 -2.52 -8.08
C LEU A 23 -1.57 -1.75 -9.32
N ALA A 24 -0.39 -2.12 -9.83
CA ALA A 24 0.18 -1.51 -11.04
C ALA A 24 -0.77 -1.67 -12.25
N ALA A 25 -1.29 -2.88 -12.47
CA ALA A 25 -2.25 -3.17 -13.54
C ALA A 25 -3.56 -2.37 -13.44
N ARG A 26 -3.89 -1.84 -12.25
CA ARG A 26 -5.14 -1.11 -11.98
C ARG A 26 -4.93 0.39 -11.78
N GLY A 27 -3.76 0.91 -12.18
CA GLY A 27 -3.50 2.34 -12.25
C GLY A 27 -2.81 2.93 -11.02
N ALA A 28 -2.13 2.11 -10.20
CA ALA A 28 -1.12 2.64 -9.29
C ALA A 28 0.03 3.26 -10.11
N ARG A 29 0.40 4.49 -9.78
CA ARG A 29 1.55 5.19 -10.37
C ARG A 29 2.87 4.62 -9.84
N GLY A 30 2.86 4.18 -8.59
CA GLY A 30 4.01 3.55 -7.95
C GLY A 30 3.59 2.87 -6.66
N VAL A 31 4.29 1.79 -6.32
CA VAL A 31 4.15 1.06 -5.06
C VAL A 31 5.55 0.87 -4.50
N ARG A 32 5.79 1.31 -3.27
CA ARG A 32 7.11 1.23 -2.64
C ARG A 32 7.00 0.98 -1.14
N PRO A 33 8.01 0.37 -0.51
CA PRO A 33 8.09 0.30 0.95
C PRO A 33 8.02 1.70 1.57
N LEU A 34 7.32 1.83 2.69
CA LEU A 34 7.26 3.07 3.44
C LEU A 34 8.59 3.38 4.14
N PHE A 35 9.29 2.33 4.58
CA PHE A 35 10.62 2.39 5.21
C PHE A 35 11.63 1.54 4.41
N PRO A 36 12.23 2.10 3.34
CA PRO A 36 13.21 1.37 2.53
C PRO A 36 14.47 1.04 3.33
N GLY A 37 14.92 -0.22 3.27
CA GLY A 37 16.16 -0.66 3.93
C GLY A 37 16.02 -1.03 5.40
N GLU A 38 14.81 -0.88 5.97
CA GLU A 38 14.53 -1.31 7.34
C GLU A 38 14.54 -2.84 7.45
N ARG A 39 15.16 -3.35 8.52
CA ARG A 39 15.26 -4.78 8.83
C ARG A 39 14.24 -5.21 9.87
N ASP A 40 13.64 -4.25 10.59
CA ASP A 40 12.50 -4.51 11.45
C ASP A 40 11.36 -5.17 10.63
N LYS A 41 10.90 -6.32 11.12
CA LYS A 41 9.93 -7.16 10.40
C LYS A 41 8.59 -6.47 10.23
N GLU A 42 8.20 -5.64 11.19
CA GLU A 42 6.94 -4.93 11.14
C GLU A 42 7.03 -3.77 10.15
N LEU A 43 8.07 -2.93 10.25
CA LEU A 43 8.24 -1.79 9.35
C LEU A 43 8.47 -2.21 7.89
N ALA A 44 9.14 -3.36 7.66
CA ALA A 44 9.33 -3.94 6.32
C ALA A 44 8.02 -4.46 5.66
N THR A 45 6.90 -4.44 6.39
CA THR A 45 5.58 -4.81 5.85
C THR A 45 4.74 -3.60 5.40
N LEU A 46 5.20 -2.38 5.69
CA LEU A 46 4.48 -1.14 5.35
C LEU A 46 4.86 -0.62 3.97
N TYR A 47 3.84 -0.27 3.19
CA TYR A 47 3.97 0.18 1.81
C TYR A 47 3.10 1.41 1.56
N VAL A 48 3.52 2.22 0.61
CA VAL A 48 2.77 3.36 0.08
C VAL A 48 2.46 3.15 -1.39
N VAL A 49 1.23 3.49 -1.78
CA VAL A 49 0.74 3.48 -3.16
C VAL A 49 0.48 4.91 -3.59
N GLU A 50 1.15 5.33 -4.66
CA GLU A 50 0.84 6.59 -5.33
C GLU A 50 -0.27 6.35 -6.36
N CYS A 51 -1.41 7.02 -6.18
CA CYS A 51 -2.56 6.89 -7.07
C CYS A 51 -2.53 7.96 -8.15
N LYS A 52 -2.88 7.60 -9.39
CA LYS A 52 -3.02 8.54 -10.51
C LYS A 52 -4.06 9.62 -10.23
N ASP A 53 -5.22 9.22 -9.71
CA ASP A 53 -6.34 10.11 -9.42
C ASP A 53 -7.15 9.60 -8.20
N PRO A 54 -8.10 10.40 -7.65
CA PRO A 54 -8.92 9.97 -6.52
C PRO A 54 -9.79 8.74 -6.82
N ALA A 55 -10.38 8.64 -8.01
CA ALA A 55 -11.25 7.52 -8.37
C ALA A 55 -10.45 6.20 -8.47
N SER A 56 -9.24 6.25 -9.03
CA SER A 56 -8.32 5.11 -9.06
C SER A 56 -7.96 4.68 -7.66
N GLY A 57 -7.62 5.62 -6.77
CA GLY A 57 -7.23 5.25 -5.43
C GLY A 57 -8.36 4.65 -4.60
N GLN A 58 -9.63 5.04 -4.80
CA GLN A 58 -10.73 4.38 -4.10
C GLN A 58 -10.96 2.94 -4.59
N ARG A 59 -10.72 2.66 -5.88
CA ARG A 59 -10.72 1.28 -6.41
C ARG A 59 -9.56 0.45 -5.86
N LEU A 60 -8.35 1.03 -5.80
CA LEU A 60 -7.17 0.38 -5.26
C LEU A 60 -7.32 0.09 -3.76
N LEU A 61 -7.93 1.00 -3.00
CA LEU A 61 -8.25 0.79 -1.58
C LEU A 61 -9.21 -0.38 -1.37
N LYS A 62 -10.28 -0.48 -2.17
CA LYS A 62 -11.19 -1.64 -2.13
C LYS A 62 -10.47 -2.95 -2.44
N LEU A 63 -9.58 -2.94 -3.43
CA LEU A 63 -8.77 -4.12 -3.78
C LEU A 63 -7.86 -4.55 -2.63
N LEU A 64 -7.18 -3.59 -2.00
CA LEU A 64 -6.31 -3.85 -0.86
C LEU A 64 -7.08 -4.45 0.31
N ASN A 65 -8.24 -3.87 0.67
CA ASN A 65 -9.07 -4.37 1.76
C ASN A 65 -9.70 -5.75 1.47
N ALA A 66 -9.86 -6.13 0.20
CA ALA A 66 -10.31 -7.46 -0.18
C ALA A 66 -9.19 -8.51 -0.20
N SER A 67 -7.93 -8.10 -0.10
CA SER A 67 -6.78 -8.99 -0.18
C SER A 67 -6.51 -9.67 1.16
N ARG A 68 -6.45 -11.00 1.18
CA ARG A 68 -6.07 -11.77 2.39
C ARG A 68 -4.63 -11.51 2.84
N ALA A 69 -3.77 -11.08 1.93
CA ALA A 69 -2.37 -10.77 2.22
C ALA A 69 -2.19 -9.40 2.89
N VAL A 70 -3.22 -8.54 2.87
CA VAL A 70 -3.19 -7.20 3.44
C VAL A 70 -3.85 -7.24 4.82
N GLU A 71 -3.20 -6.62 5.79
CA GLU A 71 -3.70 -6.50 7.16
C GLU A 71 -4.66 -5.31 7.26
N PHE A 72 -4.23 -4.16 6.76
CA PHE A 72 -5.05 -2.95 6.63
C PHE A 72 -4.57 -2.10 5.44
N ALA A 73 -5.47 -1.26 4.94
CA ALA A 73 -5.15 -0.21 3.97
C ALA A 73 -6.01 1.03 4.22
N GLU A 74 -5.40 2.21 4.07
CA GLU A 74 -6.05 3.49 4.32
C GLU A 74 -5.55 4.60 3.39
N VAL A 75 -6.30 5.70 3.33
CA VAL A 75 -5.89 6.91 2.63
C VAL A 75 -4.92 7.68 3.51
N GLU A 76 -3.77 8.07 2.97
CA GLU A 76 -2.84 8.94 3.67
C GLU A 76 -3.46 10.34 3.81
N LEU A 77 -3.89 10.67 5.02
CA LEU A 77 -4.37 12.01 5.35
C LEU A 77 -3.17 12.95 5.44
N ARG A 78 -3.07 13.89 4.49
CA ARG A 78 -2.14 15.02 4.62
C ARG A 78 -2.59 15.91 5.76
N ARG A 79 -2.08 15.65 6.97
CA ARG A 79 -2.24 16.58 8.08
C ARG A 79 -1.43 17.84 7.76
N LYS A 80 -2.11 18.96 7.55
CA LYS A 80 -1.45 20.27 7.62
C LYS A 80 -1.07 20.47 9.09
N LEU A 81 0.22 20.50 9.41
CA LEU A 81 0.69 21.08 10.66
C LEU A 81 0.25 22.54 10.64
N ILE A 82 -0.80 22.86 11.37
CA ILE A 82 -1.14 24.25 11.68
C ILE A 82 -0.07 24.67 12.69
N ARG A 83 0.77 25.62 12.29
CA ARG A 83 1.70 26.32 13.19
C ARG A 83 0.94 27.36 14.00
#